data_AF-A0A1W9S4G2-F1
#
_entry.id   AF-A0A1W9S4G2-F1
#
_cell.length_a   1.000
_cell.length_b   1.000
_cell.length_c   1.000
_cell.angle_alpha   90.00
_cell.angle_beta   90.00
_cell.angle_gamma   90.00
#
_symmetry.space_group_name_H-M   'P 1'
#
loop_
_entity.id
_entity.type
_entity.pdbx_description
1 polymer ?
#
loop_
_entity_poly.entity_id
_entity_poly.type
_entity_poly.pdbx_seq_one_letter_code
_entity_poly.pdbx_strand_id
1 'polypeptide(L)'
;MEKERTISFKDFILTVKPADKPDSYMVIFSGGSDVDGSGWESASGDRKKLEGDFKFMFNPFAAPSNKKGEYVLHFKFPERKQKFFEWVDKQKKMFFGIEDDK
;
A
#
# COMPACT_ATOMS: atom_id res chain seq x y z
N MET A 1 -2.93 18.47 -8.30
CA MET A 1 -1.96 17.35 -8.28
C MET A 1 -2.27 16.54 -7.04
N GLU A 2 -2.57 15.25 -7.19
CA GLU A 2 -2.71 14.38 -6.03
C GLU A 2 -1.33 14.14 -5.44
N LYS A 3 -1.20 14.43 -4.15
CA LYS A 3 0.07 14.38 -3.43
C LYS A 3 0.39 12.95 -3.03
N GLU A 4 1.68 12.67 -2.91
CA GLU A 4 2.16 11.49 -2.20
C GLU A 4 1.58 11.47 -0.78
N ARG A 5 1.13 10.29 -0.35
CA ARG A 5 0.60 10.04 0.99
C ARG A 5 1.50 9.02 1.66
N THR A 6 2.09 9.36 2.78
CA THR A 6 2.88 8.44 3.60
C THR A 6 2.23 8.29 4.96
N ILE A 7 1.84 7.07 5.29
CA ILE A 7 1.14 6.71 6.52
C ILE A 7 2.00 5.74 7.31
N SER A 8 2.44 6.17 8.48
CA SER A 8 3.22 5.37 9.42
C SER A 8 2.28 4.62 10.36
N PHE A 9 2.36 3.29 10.37
CA PHE A 9 1.72 2.42 11.35
C PHE A 9 2.77 1.96 12.37
N LYS A 10 2.34 1.21 13.39
CA LYS A 10 3.22 0.76 14.49
C LYS A 10 4.45 0.00 13.99
N ASP A 11 4.28 -0.86 13.00
CA ASP A 11 5.25 -1.85 12.54
C ASP A 11 5.65 -1.70 11.07
N PHE A 12 4.91 -0.88 10.29
CA PHE A 12 5.18 -0.68 8.86
C PHE A 12 4.74 0.71 8.38
N ILE A 13 5.15 1.08 7.17
CA ILE A 13 4.78 2.31 6.48
C ILE A 13 4.06 1.95 5.18
N LEU A 14 2.97 2.66 4.91
CA LEU A 14 2.26 2.65 3.63
C LEU A 14 2.52 3.97 2.90
N THR A 15 3.14 3.90 1.73
CA THR A 15 3.28 5.05 0.84
C THR A 15 2.41 4.83 -0.40
N VAL A 16 1.59 5.82 -0.74
CA VAL A 16 0.77 5.87 -1.95
C VAL A 16 1.19 7.12 -2.73
N LYS A 17 1.73 6.94 -3.94
CA LYS A 17 2.16 8.06 -4.79
C LYS A 17 1.73 7.87 -6.23
N PRO A 18 1.57 8.95 -7.01
CA PRO A 18 1.36 8.84 -8.46
C PRO A 18 2.46 8.00 -9.11
N ALA A 19 2.09 7.13 -10.05
CA ALA A 19 3.02 6.39 -10.89
C ALA A 19 3.23 7.12 -12.24
N ASP A 20 4.20 6.66 -13.03
CA ASP A 20 4.53 7.26 -14.34
C ASP A 20 3.39 7.15 -15.37
N LYS A 21 2.42 6.26 -15.14
CA LYS A 21 1.26 6.07 -16.00
C LYS A 21 0.05 6.88 -15.49
N PRO A 22 -0.77 7.45 -16.40
CA PRO A 22 -2.03 8.09 -16.02
C PRO A 22 -2.90 7.18 -15.16
N ASP A 23 -3.61 7.79 -14.21
CA ASP A 23 -4.56 7.13 -13.31
C ASP A 23 -3.98 5.89 -12.60
N SER A 24 -2.67 5.90 -12.37
CA SER A 24 -1.95 4.80 -11.75
C SER A 24 -1.19 5.28 -10.52
N TYR A 25 -1.16 4.44 -9.49
CA TYR A 25 -0.47 4.71 -8.23
C TYR A 25 0.51 3.61 -7.92
N MET A 26 1.67 4.01 -7.41
CA MET A 26 2.57 3.13 -6.71
C MET A 26 2.12 3.04 -5.26
N VAL A 27 1.93 1.82 -4.78
CA VAL A 27 1.59 1.49 -3.40
C VAL A 27 2.73 0.69 -2.82
N ILE A 28 3.33 1.18 -1.74
CA ILE A 28 4.55 0.65 -1.15
C ILE A 28 4.28 0.31 0.31
N PHE A 29 4.54 -0.93 0.69
CA PHE A 29 4.57 -1.40 2.07
C PHE A 29 6.02 -1.62 2.50
N SER A 30 6.48 -0.86 3.49
CA SER A 30 7.84 -0.94 4.04
C SER A 30 7.82 -1.33 5.52
N GLY A 31 8.69 -2.24 5.96
CA GLY A 31 8.69 -2.75 7.35
C GLY A 31 7.60 -3.78 7.63
N GLY A 32 7.44 -4.25 8.87
CA GLY A 32 6.42 -5.22 9.25
C GLY A 32 6.57 -6.57 8.53
N SER A 33 7.80 -7.08 8.46
CA SER A 33 8.11 -8.36 7.83
C SER A 33 8.89 -9.28 8.77
N ASP A 34 8.64 -10.58 8.60
CA ASP A 34 9.40 -11.64 9.25
C ASP A 34 10.26 -12.35 8.20
N VAL A 35 11.44 -12.80 8.60
CA VAL A 35 12.36 -13.59 7.79
C VAL A 35 12.46 -14.98 8.41
N ASP A 36 12.14 -16.01 7.64
CA ASP A 36 12.25 -17.39 8.12
C ASP A 36 13.69 -17.93 8.03
N GLY A 37 13.90 -19.17 8.51
CA GLY A 37 15.22 -19.83 8.52
C GLY A 37 15.81 -20.10 7.13
N SER A 38 15.05 -19.93 6.05
CA SER A 38 15.53 -20.02 4.66
C SER A 38 15.90 -18.66 4.07
N GLY A 39 15.72 -17.56 4.83
CA GLY A 39 15.90 -16.20 4.35
C GLY A 39 14.68 -15.65 3.60
N TRP A 40 13.54 -16.35 3.63
CA TRP A 40 12.34 -15.88 2.94
C TRP A 40 11.62 -14.81 3.77
N GLU A 41 11.59 -13.60 3.22
CA GLU A 41 10.84 -12.48 3.82
C GLU A 41 9.34 -12.55 3.48
N SER A 42 8.50 -12.39 4.49
CA SER A 42 7.04 -12.32 4.37
C SER A 42 6.46 -11.22 5.26
N ALA A 43 5.33 -10.63 4.86
CA ALA A 43 4.64 -9.63 5.69
C ALA A 43 4.12 -10.27 6.98
N SER A 44 4.23 -9.54 8.09
CA SER A 44 3.81 -9.95 9.44
C SER A 44 2.89 -8.91 10.07
N GLY A 45 2.42 -9.18 11.29
CA GLY A 45 1.61 -8.25 12.08
C GLY A 45 0.37 -7.72 11.35
N ASP A 46 0.12 -6.43 11.52
CA ASP A 46 -1.02 -5.75 10.88
C ASP A 46 -0.77 -5.48 9.40
N ARG A 47 0.51 -5.35 8.98
CA ARG A 47 0.87 -5.27 7.55
C ARG A 47 0.32 -6.45 6.77
N LYS A 48 0.46 -7.68 7.29
CA LYS A 48 0.00 -8.89 6.59
C LYS A 48 -1.48 -8.84 6.24
N LYS A 49 -2.32 -8.38 7.18
CA LYS A 49 -3.77 -8.27 7.00
C LYS A 49 -4.10 -7.20 5.97
N LEU A 50 -3.54 -6.00 6.15
CA LEU A 50 -3.83 -4.85 5.29
C LEU A 50 -3.32 -5.08 3.86
N GLU A 51 -2.11 -5.59 3.68
CA GLU A 51 -1.55 -5.92 2.36
C GLU A 51 -2.34 -7.06 1.69
N GLY A 52 -2.86 -8.01 2.46
CA GLY A 52 -3.76 -9.06 1.99
C GLY A 52 -5.09 -8.51 1.47
N ASP A 53 -5.77 -7.69 2.27
CA ASP A 53 -7.03 -7.02 1.89
C ASP A 53 -6.83 -6.13 0.66
N PHE A 54 -5.74 -5.39 0.61
CA PHE A 54 -5.37 -4.57 -0.54
C PHE A 54 -5.29 -5.40 -1.83
N LYS A 55 -4.53 -6.51 -1.80
CA LYS A 55 -4.38 -7.40 -2.96
C LYS A 55 -5.72 -8.01 -3.38
N PHE A 56 -6.53 -8.43 -2.41
CA PHE A 56 -7.83 -9.04 -2.67
C PHE A 56 -8.82 -8.05 -3.28
N MET A 57 -8.91 -6.83 -2.73
CA MET A 57 -9.92 -5.85 -3.15
C MET A 57 -9.57 -5.15 -4.47
N PHE A 58 -8.29 -4.89 -4.71
CA PHE A 58 -7.85 -4.02 -5.80
C PHE A 58 -7.08 -4.73 -6.91
N ASN A 59 -6.65 -5.99 -6.69
CA ASN A 59 -5.91 -6.81 -7.65
C ASN A 59 -4.77 -6.04 -8.36
N PRO A 60 -3.79 -5.52 -7.60
CA PRO A 60 -2.73 -4.70 -8.14
C PRO A 60 -1.73 -5.53 -8.96
N PHE A 61 -0.99 -4.87 -9.83
CA PHE A 61 0.16 -5.45 -10.52
C PHE A 61 1.40 -5.38 -9.62
N ALA A 62 2.35 -6.29 -9.81
CA ALA A 62 3.67 -6.15 -9.22
C ALA A 62 4.37 -4.89 -9.78
N ALA A 63 5.12 -4.17 -8.94
CA ALA A 63 5.87 -3.02 -9.40
C ALA A 63 7.03 -3.43 -10.34
N PRO A 64 7.40 -2.58 -11.33
CA PRO A 64 8.53 -2.86 -12.23
C PRO A 64 9.87 -3.04 -11.53
N SER A 65 10.02 -2.48 -10.32
CA SER A 65 11.19 -2.66 -9.46
C SER A 65 11.37 -4.10 -8.98
N ASN A 66 10.33 -4.94 -9.10
CA ASN A 66 10.25 -6.31 -8.55
C ASN A 66 10.59 -6.39 -7.06
N LYS A 67 10.50 -5.28 -6.33
CA LYS A 67 10.71 -5.25 -4.88
C LYS A 67 9.46 -5.77 -4.17
N LYS A 68 9.66 -6.63 -3.17
CA LYS A 68 8.57 -7.13 -2.31
C LYS A 68 7.90 -5.94 -1.62
N GLY A 69 6.57 -5.94 -1.59
CA GLY A 69 5.79 -4.86 -0.97
C GLY A 69 5.53 -3.66 -1.87
N GLU A 70 6.04 -3.65 -3.12
CA GLU A 70 5.76 -2.59 -4.09
C GLU A 70 4.77 -3.07 -5.16
N TYR A 71 3.71 -2.28 -5.35
CA TYR A 71 2.59 -2.61 -6.22
C TYR A 71 2.18 -1.42 -7.07
N VAL A 72 1.72 -1.69 -8.29
CA VAL A 72 1.11 -0.68 -9.16
C VAL A 72 -0.38 -0.94 -9.25
N LEU A 73 -1.17 0.06 -8.89
CA LEU A 73 -2.62 0.02 -9.00
C LEU A 73 -3.08 1.00 -10.09
N HIS A 74 -3.83 0.50 -11.06
CA HIS A 74 -4.36 1.30 -12.16
C HIS A 74 -5.88 1.43 -12.04
N PHE A 75 -6.38 2.66 -12.09
CA PHE A 75 -7.80 2.96 -12.04
C PHE A 75 -8.34 3.35 -13.40
N LYS A 76 -9.03 2.42 -14.06
CA LYS A 76 -9.78 2.72 -15.28
C LYS A 76 -11.01 3.61 -15.04
N PHE A 77 -11.54 3.59 -13.80
CA PHE A 77 -12.80 4.24 -13.44
C PHE A 77 -12.61 5.13 -12.19
N PRO A 78 -13.06 6.40 -12.22
CA PRO A 78 -12.92 7.32 -11.08
C PRO A 78 -13.54 6.80 -9.79
N GLU A 79 -14.63 6.04 -9.86
CA GLU A 79 -15.32 5.51 -8.68
C GLU A 79 -14.46 4.47 -7.95
N ARG A 80 -13.66 3.69 -8.69
CA ARG A 80 -12.72 2.73 -8.06
C ARG A 80 -11.57 3.44 -7.37
N LYS A 81 -11.10 4.54 -7.96
CA LYS A 81 -10.07 5.39 -7.37
C LYS A 81 -10.56 6.01 -6.05
N GLN A 82 -11.77 6.55 -6.05
CA GLN A 82 -12.40 7.07 -4.83
C GLN A 82 -12.50 6.00 -3.75
N LYS A 83 -13.04 4.81 -4.08
CA LYS A 83 -13.15 3.69 -3.14
C LYS A 83 -11.80 3.26 -2.55
N PHE A 84 -10.74 3.34 -3.33
CA PHE A 84 -9.40 3.05 -2.83
C PHE A 84 -8.94 4.06 -1.78
N PHE A 85 -9.09 5.36 -2.03
CA PHE A 85 -8.70 6.36 -1.04
C PHE A 85 -9.58 6.36 0.21
N GLU A 86 -10.88 6.12 0.07
CA GLU A 86 -11.79 5.88 1.20
C GLU A 86 -11.35 4.66 2.02
N TRP A 87 -10.93 3.58 1.34
CA TRP A 87 -10.38 2.41 2.00
C TRP A 87 -9.06 2.73 2.73
N VAL A 88 -8.13 3.47 2.11
CA VAL A 88 -6.88 3.92 2.75
C VAL A 88 -7.18 4.70 4.03
N ASP A 89 -8.12 5.65 3.97
CA ASP A 89 -8.50 6.45 5.15
C ASP A 89 -9.17 5.61 6.25
N LYS A 90 -9.93 4.59 5.86
CA LYS A 90 -10.48 3.62 6.81
C LYS A 90 -9.37 2.81 7.49
N GLN A 91 -8.38 2.33 6.73
CA GLN A 91 -7.26 1.56 7.30
C GLN A 91 -6.41 2.42 8.23
N LYS A 92 -6.13 3.67 7.83
CA LYS A 92 -5.45 4.65 8.68
C LYS A 92 -6.13 4.78 10.04
N LYS A 93 -7.46 4.94 10.07
CA LYS A 93 -8.22 5.03 11.33
C LYS A 93 -8.22 3.72 12.12
N MET A 94 -8.39 2.58 11.46
CA MET A 94 -8.51 1.27 12.10
C MET A 94 -7.21 0.82 12.77
N PHE A 95 -6.08 1.10 12.13
CA PHE A 95 -4.76 0.69 12.59
C PHE A 95 -3.97 1.86 13.22
N PHE A 96 -4.63 2.96 13.57
CA PHE A 96 -4.04 4.14 14.21
C PHE A 96 -2.83 4.72 13.46
N GLY A 97 -2.87 4.70 12.13
CA GLY A 97 -1.82 5.24 11.26
C GLY A 97 -1.73 6.77 11.36
N ILE A 98 -0.50 7.27 11.34
CA ILE A 98 -0.16 8.71 11.36
C ILE A 98 0.28 9.10 9.96
N GLU A 99 -0.39 10.09 9.36
CA GLU A 99 -0.07 10.57 8.02
C GLU A 99 0.85 11.79 8.10
N ASP A 100 1.99 11.72 7.41
CA ASP A 100 2.91 12.84 7.25
C ASP A 100 2.51 13.64 6.00
N ASP A 101 2.08 14.89 6.20
CA ASP A 101 1.88 15.84 5.10
C ASP A 101 3.26 16.36 4.66
N LYS A 102 3.81 15.81 3.57
CA LYS A 102 4.99 16.36 2.88
C LYS A 102 4.60 17.07 1.57
#